data_AF-A0A7J8GZS7-F1
#
_entry.id   AF-A0A7J8GZS7-F1
#
_cell.length_a   1.000
_cell.length_b   1.000
_cell.length_c   1.000
_cell.angle_alpha   90.00
_cell.angle_beta   90.00
_cell.angle_gamma   90.00
#
_symmetry.space_group_name_H-M   'P 1'
#
loop_
_entity.id
_entity.type
_entity.pdbx_description
1 polymer ?
#
loop_
_entity_poly.entity_id
_entity_poly.type
_entity_poly.pdbx_seq_one_letter_code
_entity_poly.pdbx_strand_id
1 'polypeptide(L)'
;MLSVFSTCGRRLLPPILLPSPISTLHCTGSYVMALTAAATLSVWDVHRQVVVVKEESLHSILAGSDMTVSQILLTQHGIPVMNLSNGKAYCFNPSLSTWNLVSDKQDSLAQCADFRSSLPPQDAMLCSGPLAIIQGRASTSGRQAARLFSVPHVVQQETTLAYLENQVAAALTLQSSHEYRHWLLLYARYLVNEGFEYRLREICKDLLGPVHYSTGSQWESTVVGLRKRELLKELLPVIGQNLRFQRLFTECQEQLDILRDK
;
A
#
# COMPACT_ATOMS: atom_id res chain seq x y z
N MET A 1 32.44 4.04 -8.83
CA MET A 1 32.32 2.58 -9.02
C MET A 1 31.65 1.99 -7.79
N LEU A 2 30.65 1.12 -7.97
CA LEU A 2 29.93 0.39 -6.92
C LEU A 2 30.26 -1.11 -7.04
N SER A 3 30.62 -1.76 -5.94
CA SER A 3 30.88 -3.21 -5.90
C SER A 3 29.95 -3.88 -4.89
N VAL A 4 29.38 -5.03 -5.25
CA VAL A 4 28.48 -5.80 -4.38
C VAL A 4 29.09 -7.15 -4.06
N PHE A 5 29.08 -7.51 -2.78
CA PHE A 5 29.62 -8.76 -2.24
C PHE A 5 28.55 -9.53 -1.49
N SER A 6 28.68 -10.85 -1.47
CA SER A 6 27.86 -11.73 -0.65
C SER A 6 28.20 -11.60 0.83
N THR A 7 27.38 -12.20 1.69
CA THR A 7 27.61 -12.24 3.15
C THR A 7 28.92 -12.92 3.56
N CYS A 8 29.49 -13.78 2.70
CA CYS A 8 30.79 -14.42 2.89
C CYS A 8 31.94 -13.74 2.11
N GLY A 9 31.72 -12.53 1.56
CA GLY A 9 32.77 -11.74 0.91
C GLY A 9 33.04 -12.08 -0.56
N ARG A 10 32.37 -13.07 -1.15
CA ARG A 10 32.46 -13.35 -2.60
C ARG A 10 31.81 -12.22 -3.40
N ARG A 11 32.51 -11.68 -4.39
CA ARG A 11 31.96 -10.69 -5.35
C ARG A 11 30.76 -11.28 -6.11
N LEU A 12 29.64 -10.57 -6.13
CA LEU A 12 28.40 -11.01 -6.79
C LEU A 12 28.28 -10.52 -8.23
N LEU A 13 28.76 -9.30 -8.50
CA LEU A 13 28.64 -8.61 -9.79
C LEU A 13 29.97 -7.93 -10.15
N PRO A 14 30.27 -7.75 -11.44
CA PRO A 14 31.29 -6.80 -11.88
C PRO A 14 31.02 -5.39 -11.32
N PRO A 15 32.05 -4.55 -11.10
CA PRO A 15 31.84 -3.19 -10.61
C PRO A 15 30.90 -2.38 -11.51
N ILE A 16 29.87 -1.79 -10.90
CA ILE A 16 28.89 -0.94 -11.58
C ILE A 16 29.45 0.48 -11.67
N LEU A 17 29.43 1.06 -12.88
CA LEU A 17 29.72 2.47 -13.09
C LEU A 17 28.47 3.29 -12.74
N LEU A 18 28.59 4.20 -11.78
CA LEU A 18 27.52 5.14 -11.42
C LEU A 18 27.63 6.40 -12.28
N PRO A 19 26.50 7.03 -12.69
CA PRO A 19 26.52 8.21 -13.55
C PRO A 19 27.07 9.48 -12.86
N SER A 20 27.08 9.48 -11.52
CA SER A 20 27.56 10.57 -10.68
C SER A 20 28.15 9.98 -9.39
N PRO A 21 29.05 10.68 -8.66
CA PRO A 21 29.56 10.22 -7.38
C PRO A 21 28.45 9.76 -6.42
N ILE A 22 28.71 8.71 -5.66
CA ILE A 22 27.75 8.18 -4.69
C ILE A 22 27.57 9.19 -3.54
N SER A 23 26.32 9.39 -3.11
CA SER A 23 25.99 10.16 -1.90
C SER A 23 25.66 9.22 -0.75
N THR A 24 24.68 8.33 -0.93
CA THR A 24 24.29 7.34 0.09
C THR A 24 23.99 5.97 -0.52
N LEU A 25 24.17 4.92 0.28
CA LEU A 25 23.87 3.54 -0.06
C LEU A 25 22.98 2.93 1.00
N HIS A 26 21.95 2.19 0.56
CA HIS A 26 21.07 1.43 1.44
C HIS A 26 20.89 0.02 0.91
N CYS A 27 20.78 -0.95 1.81
CA CYS A 27 20.55 -2.35 1.44
C CYS A 27 19.42 -2.94 2.30
N THR A 28 18.48 -3.62 1.65
CA THR A 28 17.42 -4.37 2.32
C THR A 28 17.31 -5.73 1.63
N GLY A 29 17.66 -6.81 2.34
CA GLY A 29 17.71 -8.15 1.72
C GLY A 29 18.71 -8.18 0.56
N SER A 30 18.25 -8.56 -0.63
CA SER A 30 19.03 -8.55 -1.88
C SER A 30 18.90 -7.25 -2.69
N TYR A 31 18.19 -6.25 -2.18
CA TYR A 31 18.04 -4.97 -2.86
C TYR A 31 19.15 -4.01 -2.44
N VAL A 32 19.82 -3.41 -3.42
CA VAL A 32 20.83 -2.38 -3.24
C VAL A 32 20.28 -1.09 -3.84
N MET A 33 20.22 -0.03 -3.04
CA MET A 33 19.82 1.30 -3.47
C MET A 33 21.01 2.25 -3.39
N ALA A 34 21.23 3.00 -4.46
CA ALA A 34 22.23 4.05 -4.55
C ALA A 34 21.56 5.39 -4.86
N LEU A 35 21.88 6.40 -4.05
CA LEU A 35 21.56 7.79 -4.33
C LEU A 35 22.86 8.52 -4.70
N THR A 36 22.88 9.17 -5.86
CA THR A 36 24.08 9.88 -6.34
C THR A 36 24.04 11.37 -5.99
N ALA A 37 25.18 12.05 -6.11
CA ALA A 37 25.31 13.50 -5.92
C ALA A 37 24.51 14.32 -6.94
N ALA A 38 24.16 13.74 -8.09
CA ALA A 38 23.25 14.33 -9.06
C ALA A 38 21.76 14.14 -8.71
N ALA A 39 21.45 13.73 -7.47
CA ALA A 39 20.09 13.48 -6.99
C ALA A 39 19.32 12.46 -7.85
N THR A 40 20.01 11.45 -8.39
CA THR A 40 19.40 10.30 -9.07
C THR A 40 19.46 9.06 -8.19
N LEU A 41 18.37 8.31 -8.17
CA LEU A 41 18.16 7.13 -7.36
C LEU A 41 18.10 5.89 -8.25
N SER A 42 18.85 4.86 -7.86
CA SER A 42 18.81 3.55 -8.53
C SER A 42 18.63 2.45 -7.50
N VAL A 43 17.83 1.44 -7.85
CA VAL A 43 17.63 0.24 -7.04
C VAL A 43 17.86 -0.98 -7.92
N TRP A 44 18.65 -1.94 -7.44
CA TRP A 44 18.90 -3.21 -8.10
C TRP A 44 18.54 -4.37 -7.19
N ASP A 45 17.90 -5.39 -7.74
CA ASP A 45 17.83 -6.70 -7.12
C ASP A 45 19.08 -7.49 -7.54
N VAL A 46 20.04 -7.60 -6.63
CA VAL A 46 21.32 -8.27 -6.93
C VAL A 46 21.21 -9.80 -6.89
N HIS A 47 20.13 -10.34 -6.34
CA HIS A 47 19.86 -11.77 -6.37
C HIS A 47 19.32 -12.19 -7.74
N ARG A 48 18.34 -11.45 -8.26
CA ARG A 48 17.79 -11.68 -9.61
C ARG A 48 18.63 -11.04 -10.73
N GLN A 49 19.59 -10.18 -10.37
CA GLN A 49 20.44 -9.42 -11.28
C GLN A 49 19.65 -8.53 -12.25
N VAL A 50 18.61 -7.86 -11.74
CA VAL A 50 17.76 -6.94 -12.51
C VAL A 50 17.74 -5.55 -11.87
N VAL A 51 17.57 -4.52 -12.70
CA VAL A 51 17.27 -3.18 -12.22
C VAL A 51 15.79 -3.11 -11.81
N VAL A 52 15.53 -2.48 -10.67
CA VAL A 52 14.17 -2.23 -10.14
C VAL A 52 13.79 -0.77 -10.36
N VAL A 53 14.70 0.15 -10.06
CA VAL A 53 14.54 1.60 -10.32
C VAL A 53 15.78 2.06 -11.05
N LYS A 54 15.61 2.68 -12.22
CA LYS A 54 16.72 3.05 -13.11
C LYS A 54 16.92 4.56 -13.13
N GLU A 55 17.91 5.04 -12.37
CA GLU A 55 18.42 6.41 -12.44
C GLU A 55 17.33 7.50 -12.34
N GLU A 56 16.34 7.28 -11.48
CA GLU A 56 15.20 8.18 -11.30
C GLU A 56 15.60 9.46 -10.59
N SER A 57 15.25 10.60 -11.18
CA SER A 57 15.56 11.92 -10.64
C SER A 57 14.66 12.27 -9.46
N LEU A 58 15.26 12.74 -8.35
CA LEU A 58 14.52 13.24 -7.19
C LEU A 58 14.02 14.68 -7.37
N HIS A 59 14.40 15.37 -8.44
CA HIS A 59 13.98 16.77 -8.66
C HIS A 59 12.46 16.94 -8.70
N SER A 60 11.72 15.94 -9.16
CA SER A 60 10.25 15.96 -9.21
C SER A 60 9.61 16.02 -7.83
N ILE A 61 10.16 15.30 -6.84
CA ILE A 61 9.62 15.26 -5.47
C ILE A 61 10.25 16.33 -4.56
N LEU A 62 11.42 16.85 -4.92
CA LEU A 62 12.13 17.93 -4.22
C LEU A 62 11.83 19.32 -4.82
N ALA A 63 10.86 19.43 -5.72
CA ALA A 63 10.48 20.69 -6.33
C ALA A 63 9.86 21.64 -5.28
N GLY A 64 10.70 22.48 -4.67
CA GLY A 64 10.33 23.48 -3.67
C GLY A 64 11.59 24.07 -3.03
N SER A 65 11.59 25.36 -2.69
CA SER A 65 12.84 26.09 -2.37
C SER A 65 13.56 25.63 -1.10
N ASP A 66 12.93 24.84 -0.21
CA ASP A 66 13.52 24.45 1.09
C ASP A 66 13.18 23.02 1.53
N MET A 67 12.85 22.13 0.59
CA MET A 67 12.49 20.74 0.92
C MET A 67 13.72 19.84 1.03
N THR A 68 13.89 19.21 2.19
CA THR A 68 14.97 18.23 2.43
C THR A 68 14.38 16.84 2.63
N VAL A 69 15.18 15.81 2.35
CA VAL A 69 14.83 14.42 2.63
C VAL A 69 15.10 14.15 4.11
N SER A 70 14.05 13.91 4.89
CA SER A 70 14.14 13.65 6.33
C SER A 70 14.47 12.20 6.64
N GLN A 71 13.94 11.26 5.84
CA GLN A 71 14.21 9.83 6.00
C GLN A 71 14.10 9.13 4.64
N ILE A 72 14.98 8.15 4.43
CA ILE A 72 14.94 7.25 3.28
C ILE A 72 14.71 5.83 3.81
N LEU A 73 13.75 5.12 3.21
CA LEU A 73 13.44 3.74 3.52
C LEU A 73 13.50 2.91 2.23
N LEU A 74 14.04 1.70 2.30
CA LEU A 74 13.98 0.71 1.24
C LEU A 74 13.20 -0.49 1.76
N THR A 75 12.04 -0.78 1.18
CA THR A 75 11.19 -1.90 1.64
C THR A 75 11.84 -3.26 1.31
N GLN A 76 11.30 -4.32 1.90
CA GLN A 76 11.73 -5.71 1.62
C GLN A 76 11.47 -6.14 0.17
N HIS A 77 10.65 -5.39 -0.58
CA HIS A 77 10.37 -5.62 -1.99
C HIS A 77 11.14 -4.67 -2.92
N GLY A 78 12.11 -3.91 -2.40
CA GLY A 78 12.93 -3.00 -3.21
C GLY A 78 12.21 -1.71 -3.60
N ILE A 79 11.14 -1.35 -2.89
CA ILE A 79 10.42 -0.08 -3.11
C ILE A 79 11.13 1.02 -2.31
N PRO A 80 11.69 2.05 -2.97
CA PRO A 80 12.29 3.17 -2.26
C PRO A 80 11.19 4.14 -1.80
N VAL A 81 11.33 4.66 -0.59
CA VAL A 81 10.42 5.63 0.02
C VAL A 81 11.24 6.81 0.55
N MET A 82 10.78 8.01 0.22
CA MET A 82 11.39 9.28 0.57
C MET A 82 10.41 10.07 1.42
N ASN A 83 10.72 10.23 2.70
CA ASN A 83 10.03 11.15 3.59
C ASN A 83 10.71 12.51 3.50
N LEU A 84 9.91 13.55 3.31
CA LEU A 84 10.38 14.91 3.13
C LEU A 84 10.13 15.74 4.40
N SER A 85 10.83 16.87 4.52
CA SER A 85 10.72 17.77 5.67
C SER A 85 9.34 18.40 5.84
N ASN A 86 8.56 18.52 4.76
CA ASN A 86 7.19 19.04 4.79
C ASN A 86 6.16 18.02 5.32
N GLY A 87 6.58 16.79 5.67
CA GLY A 87 5.68 15.75 6.17
C GLY A 87 5.02 14.90 5.08
N LYS A 88 5.34 15.12 3.81
CA LYS A 88 4.95 14.24 2.70
C LYS A 88 5.92 13.08 2.56
N ALA A 89 5.41 11.93 2.16
CA ALA A 89 6.21 10.77 1.81
C ALA A 89 5.82 10.24 0.43
N TYR A 90 6.83 10.03 -0.40
CA TYR A 90 6.69 9.52 -1.75
C TYR A 90 7.37 8.16 -1.85
N CYS A 91 6.73 7.19 -2.47
CA CYS A 91 7.40 5.95 -2.88
C CYS A 91 7.46 5.85 -4.40
N PHE A 92 8.47 5.15 -4.91
CA PHE A 92 8.54 4.88 -6.35
C PHE A 92 7.97 3.51 -6.67
N ASN A 93 6.95 3.45 -7.52
CA ASN A 93 6.39 2.18 -7.99
C ASN A 93 7.11 1.71 -9.26
N PRO A 94 7.88 0.60 -9.24
CA PRO A 94 8.63 0.12 -10.40
C PRO A 94 7.75 -0.29 -11.59
N SER A 95 6.56 -0.83 -11.33
CA SER A 95 5.66 -1.31 -12.38
C SER A 95 4.99 -0.15 -13.13
N LEU A 96 4.64 0.92 -12.41
CA LEU A 96 4.06 2.12 -12.99
C LEU A 96 5.11 3.15 -13.41
N SER A 97 6.36 2.99 -12.98
CA SER A 97 7.45 3.95 -13.17
C SER A 97 7.09 5.36 -12.71
N THR A 98 6.45 5.49 -11.54
CA THR A 98 5.98 6.78 -11.01
C THR A 98 6.31 6.98 -9.54
N TRP A 99 6.48 8.24 -9.16
CA TRP A 99 6.46 8.68 -7.77
C TRP A 99 5.01 8.82 -7.30
N ASN A 100 4.66 8.11 -6.22
CA ASN A 100 3.31 8.13 -5.65
C ASN A 100 3.36 8.69 -4.23
N LEU A 101 2.47 9.64 -3.93
CA LEU A 101 2.28 10.17 -2.58
C LEU A 101 1.55 9.12 -1.73
N VAL A 102 2.20 8.61 -0.68
CA VAL A 102 1.65 7.57 0.21
C VAL A 102 1.31 8.08 1.61
N SER A 103 1.83 9.25 1.97
CA SER A 103 1.49 9.92 3.22
C SER A 103 1.65 11.42 3.06
N ASP A 104 0.71 12.17 3.63
CA ASP A 104 0.83 13.60 3.85
C ASP A 104 0.33 13.90 5.27
N LYS A 105 1.25 14.27 6.17
CA LYS A 105 0.92 14.57 7.58
C LYS A 105 0.10 15.84 7.76
N GLN A 106 0.09 16.72 6.76
CA GLN A 106 -0.68 17.96 6.80
C GLN A 106 -2.10 17.76 6.25
N ASP A 107 -2.39 16.59 5.67
CA ASP A 107 -3.69 16.28 5.10
C ASP A 107 -4.77 16.17 6.20
N SER A 108 -5.83 16.95 6.02
CA SER A 108 -6.97 17.03 6.95
C SER A 108 -7.84 15.77 6.90
N LEU A 109 -7.75 14.95 5.84
CA LEU A 109 -8.55 13.74 5.71
C LEU A 109 -8.33 12.77 6.88
N ALA A 110 -7.09 12.60 7.32
CA ALA A 110 -6.74 11.69 8.41
C ALA A 110 -7.33 12.14 9.77
N GLN A 111 -7.44 13.45 9.99
CA GLN A 111 -7.96 14.00 11.25
C GLN A 111 -9.49 13.91 11.34
N CYS A 112 -10.16 13.96 10.18
CA CYS A 112 -11.61 13.96 10.07
C CYS A 112 -12.22 12.54 9.91
N ALA A 113 -11.40 11.54 9.59
CA ALA A 113 -11.86 10.18 9.30
C ALA A 113 -12.39 9.45 10.55
N ASP A 114 -13.68 9.11 10.56
CA ASP A 114 -14.34 8.36 11.64
C ASP A 114 -14.69 6.93 11.20
N PHE A 115 -13.72 6.04 11.34
CA PHE A 115 -13.88 4.60 11.08
C PHE A 115 -13.84 3.77 12.37
N ARG A 116 -13.96 4.40 13.55
CA ARG A 116 -13.75 3.72 14.83
C ARG A 116 -14.79 2.64 15.10
N SER A 117 -16.03 2.86 14.67
CA SER A 117 -17.11 1.87 14.71
C SER A 117 -16.79 0.60 13.92
N SER A 118 -15.88 0.68 12.95
CA SER A 118 -15.50 -0.41 12.05
C SER A 118 -14.24 -1.16 12.52
N LEU A 119 -13.56 -0.67 13.57
CA LEU A 119 -12.42 -1.36 14.18
C LEU A 119 -12.91 -2.46 15.13
N PRO A 120 -12.50 -3.72 14.95
CA PRO A 120 -12.85 -4.75 15.91
C PRO A 120 -12.02 -4.57 17.20
N PRO A 121 -12.57 -4.99 18.35
CA PRO A 121 -11.98 -4.74 19.67
C PRO A 121 -10.61 -5.40 19.90
N GLN A 122 -10.21 -6.38 19.08
CA GLN A 122 -8.94 -7.10 19.18
C GLN A 122 -7.86 -6.62 18.18
N ASP A 123 -8.21 -5.86 17.13
CA ASP A 123 -7.25 -5.34 16.12
C ASP A 123 -6.62 -3.99 16.52
N ALA A 124 -6.66 -3.63 17.80
CA ALA A 124 -5.75 -2.61 18.35
C ALA A 124 -4.28 -3.08 18.35
N MET A 125 -3.99 -4.22 17.73
CA MET A 125 -2.65 -4.71 17.42
C MET A 125 -2.04 -3.82 16.33
N LEU A 126 -0.97 -3.13 16.70
CA LEU A 126 -0.18 -2.24 15.85
C LEU A 126 0.18 -2.96 14.54
N CYS A 127 -0.47 -2.60 13.41
CA CYS A 127 0.06 -2.97 12.10
C CYS A 127 1.48 -2.41 12.02
N SER A 128 2.47 -3.31 12.00
CA SER A 128 3.87 -2.97 11.83
C SER A 128 4.22 -3.22 10.37
N GLY A 129 4.40 -2.16 9.62
CA GLY A 129 4.81 -2.23 8.23
C GLY A 129 5.36 -0.88 7.74
N PRO A 130 5.80 -0.83 6.48
CA PRO A 130 6.35 0.39 5.89
C PRO A 130 5.40 1.59 6.01
N LEU A 131 4.11 1.41 5.75
CA LEU A 131 3.14 2.52 5.78
C LEU A 131 3.00 3.10 7.19
N ALA A 132 2.89 2.24 8.20
CA ALA A 132 2.83 2.65 9.60
C ALA A 132 4.12 3.34 10.08
N ILE A 133 5.30 2.93 9.57
CA ILE A 133 6.57 3.61 9.86
C ILE A 133 6.57 5.01 9.24
N ILE A 134 6.15 5.13 7.97
CA ILE A 134 6.16 6.39 7.20
C ILE A 134 5.22 7.43 7.81
N GLN A 135 4.00 7.01 8.14
CA GLN A 135 2.99 7.86 8.75
C GLN A 135 3.33 8.20 10.21
N GLY A 136 4.27 7.48 10.82
CA GLY A 136 4.57 7.51 12.24
C GLY A 136 3.52 6.71 13.03
N ARG A 137 3.79 6.41 14.32
CA ARG A 137 2.89 5.69 15.25
C ARG A 137 1.58 6.45 15.57
N ALA A 138 1.04 7.20 14.62
CA ALA A 138 -0.22 7.91 14.69
C ALA A 138 -1.36 7.04 14.12
N SER A 139 -1.56 5.84 14.67
CA SER A 139 -2.87 5.18 14.67
C SER A 139 -3.83 5.90 15.64
N THR A 140 -3.82 7.24 15.60
CA THR A 140 -4.68 8.14 16.38
C THR A 140 -5.67 8.87 15.49
N SER A 141 -5.61 8.68 14.16
CA SER A 141 -6.54 9.27 13.18
C SER A 141 -8.01 9.02 13.57
N GLY A 142 -8.37 7.77 13.88
CA GLY A 142 -9.71 7.43 14.39
C GLY A 142 -9.97 7.80 15.87
N ARG A 143 -8.97 8.31 16.61
CA ARG A 143 -9.13 8.81 17.99
C ARG A 143 -9.43 10.31 18.04
N GLN A 144 -9.02 11.06 17.02
CA GLN A 144 -9.19 12.53 16.96
C GLN A 144 -10.47 12.96 16.23
N ALA A 145 -11.08 12.08 15.43
CA ALA A 145 -12.39 12.29 14.82
C ALA A 145 -13.56 12.22 15.84
N ALA A 146 -13.34 12.63 17.08
CA ALA A 146 -14.39 12.80 18.08
C ALA A 146 -15.33 13.90 17.57
N ARG A 147 -16.32 13.48 16.77
CA ARG A 147 -17.39 14.27 16.15
C ARG A 147 -17.03 15.74 16.03
N LEU A 148 -16.32 16.10 14.97
CA LEU A 148 -16.16 17.51 14.61
C LEU A 148 -17.56 18.12 14.53
N PHE A 149 -17.98 18.81 15.60
CA PHE A 149 -19.33 19.36 15.74
C PHE A 149 -19.68 20.36 14.62
N SER A 150 -18.70 20.75 13.81
CA SER A 150 -18.81 21.70 12.70
C SER A 150 -19.04 21.06 11.32
N VAL A 151 -18.91 19.73 11.15
CA VAL A 151 -18.94 19.10 9.82
C VAL A 151 -20.19 18.23 9.65
N PRO A 152 -20.96 18.38 8.55
CA PRO A 152 -22.09 17.51 8.26
C PRO A 152 -21.65 16.03 8.14
N HIS A 153 -22.46 15.10 8.65
CA HIS A 153 -22.18 13.66 8.64
C HIS A 153 -21.77 13.13 7.26
N VAL A 154 -22.44 13.59 6.19
CA VAL A 154 -22.12 13.18 4.81
C VAL A 154 -20.70 13.56 4.38
N VAL A 155 -20.22 14.74 4.78
CA VAL A 155 -18.86 15.18 4.46
C VAL A 155 -17.85 14.35 5.25
N GLN A 156 -18.17 14.01 6.50
CA GLN A 156 -17.35 13.12 7.31
C GLN A 156 -17.30 11.70 6.73
N GLN A 157 -18.41 11.19 6.19
CA GLN A 157 -18.48 9.88 5.54
C GLN A 157 -17.56 9.83 4.30
N GLU A 158 -17.71 10.78 3.38
CA GLU A 158 -16.89 10.85 2.16
C GLU A 158 -15.40 11.06 2.49
N THR A 159 -15.10 11.86 3.52
CA THR A 159 -13.72 12.06 4.00
C THR A 159 -13.11 10.76 4.54
N THR A 160 -13.88 10.01 5.33
CA THR A 160 -13.46 8.72 5.88
C THR A 160 -13.25 7.70 4.78
N LEU A 161 -14.15 7.67 3.80
CA LEU A 161 -14.07 6.81 2.63
C LEU A 161 -12.80 7.11 1.82
N ALA A 162 -12.54 8.37 1.48
CA ALA A 162 -11.33 8.78 0.75
C ALA A 162 -10.05 8.44 1.53
N TYR A 163 -10.06 8.63 2.86
CA TYR A 163 -8.93 8.24 3.70
C TYR A 163 -8.66 6.74 3.63
N LEU A 164 -9.69 5.90 3.78
CA LEU A 164 -9.53 4.44 3.74
C LEU A 164 -9.08 3.94 2.37
N GLU A 165 -9.61 4.51 1.28
CA GLU A 165 -9.16 4.23 -0.09
C GLU A 165 -7.67 4.58 -0.28
N ASN A 166 -7.25 5.74 0.22
CA ASN A 166 -5.85 6.15 0.21
C ASN A 166 -4.96 5.18 0.99
N GLN A 167 -5.41 4.68 2.15
CA GLN A 167 -4.63 3.69 2.93
C GLN A 167 -4.48 2.36 2.19
N VAL A 168 -5.56 1.86 1.57
CA VAL A 168 -5.54 0.62 0.76
C VAL A 168 -4.59 0.79 -0.44
N ALA A 169 -4.69 1.90 -1.17
CA ALA A 169 -3.85 2.19 -2.32
C ALA A 169 -2.38 2.38 -1.92
N ALA A 170 -2.10 3.07 -0.81
CA ALA A 170 -0.74 3.27 -0.31
C ALA A 170 -0.09 1.95 0.12
N ALA A 171 -0.82 1.08 0.83
CA ALA A 171 -0.31 -0.23 1.23
C ALA A 171 -0.03 -1.14 0.03
N LEU A 172 -0.89 -1.09 -1.00
CA LEU A 172 -0.68 -1.78 -2.28
C LEU A 172 0.58 -1.27 -2.99
N THR A 173 0.77 0.04 -3.05
CA THR A 173 1.92 0.68 -3.73
C THR A 173 3.24 0.36 -3.03
N LEU A 174 3.23 0.31 -1.69
CA LEU A 174 4.38 -0.10 -0.88
C LEU A 174 4.66 -1.61 -0.92
N GLN A 175 3.78 -2.38 -1.57
CA GLN A 175 3.80 -3.84 -1.59
C GLN A 175 3.82 -4.44 -0.19
N SER A 176 3.08 -3.84 0.74
CA SER A 176 2.97 -4.31 2.12
C SER A 176 1.75 -5.21 2.28
N SER A 177 1.95 -6.53 2.25
CA SER A 177 0.87 -7.51 2.22
C SER A 177 -0.04 -7.44 3.46
N HIS A 178 0.56 -7.41 4.65
CA HIS A 178 -0.17 -7.35 5.92
C HIS A 178 -0.96 -6.04 6.08
N GLU A 179 -0.36 -4.90 5.71
CA GLU A 179 -1.04 -3.60 5.78
C GLU A 179 -2.17 -3.51 4.74
N TYR A 180 -1.95 -4.03 3.52
CA TYR A 180 -2.98 -4.07 2.50
C TYR A 180 -4.20 -4.88 2.96
N ARG A 181 -3.97 -6.08 3.51
CA ARG A 181 -5.05 -6.91 4.08
C ARG A 181 -5.79 -6.19 5.21
N HIS A 182 -5.07 -5.58 6.14
CA HIS A 182 -5.66 -4.85 7.27
C HIS A 182 -6.56 -3.70 6.80
N TRP A 183 -6.03 -2.81 5.95
CA TRP A 183 -6.77 -1.66 5.45
C TRP A 183 -7.93 -2.06 4.54
N LEU A 184 -7.80 -3.12 3.74
CA LEU A 184 -8.88 -3.64 2.89
C LEU A 184 -10.04 -4.18 3.72
N LEU A 185 -9.76 -4.97 4.75
CA LEU A 185 -10.77 -5.49 5.67
C LEU A 185 -11.48 -4.35 6.41
N LEU A 186 -10.74 -3.34 6.86
CA LEU A 186 -11.30 -2.17 7.54
C LEU A 186 -12.16 -1.32 6.59
N TYR A 187 -11.70 -1.09 5.37
CA TYR A 187 -12.45 -0.40 4.33
C TYR A 187 -13.75 -1.14 3.99
N ALA A 188 -13.71 -2.45 3.80
CA ALA A 188 -14.90 -3.23 3.53
C ALA A 188 -15.90 -3.24 4.71
N ARG A 189 -15.41 -3.33 5.96
CA ARG A 189 -16.27 -3.14 7.16
C ARG A 189 -16.97 -1.78 7.12
N TYR A 190 -16.24 -0.73 6.79
CA TYR A 190 -16.80 0.61 6.66
C TYR A 190 -17.87 0.69 5.55
N LEU A 191 -17.61 0.13 4.37
CA LEU A 191 -18.59 0.06 3.28
C LEU A 191 -19.86 -0.69 3.68
N VAL A 192 -19.73 -1.77 4.44
CA VAL A 192 -20.87 -2.56 4.96
C VAL A 192 -21.66 -1.77 6.01
N ASN A 193 -21.00 -1.05 6.90
CA ASN A 193 -21.65 -0.26 7.95
C ASN A 193 -22.42 0.94 7.38
N GLU A 194 -21.83 1.66 6.42
CA GLU A 194 -22.45 2.84 5.80
C GLU A 194 -23.38 2.50 4.63
N GLY A 195 -23.32 1.26 4.11
CA GLY A 195 -24.23 0.79 3.08
C GLY A 195 -23.83 1.12 1.64
N PHE A 196 -22.53 1.25 1.35
CA PHE A 196 -21.98 1.54 0.02
C PHE A 196 -21.93 0.30 -0.89
N GLU A 197 -23.06 -0.07 -1.48
CA GLU A 197 -23.19 -1.32 -2.26
C GLU A 197 -22.31 -1.41 -3.50
N TYR A 198 -22.25 -0.35 -4.32
CA TYR A 198 -21.57 -0.39 -5.61
C TYR A 198 -20.06 -0.65 -5.47
N ARG A 199 -19.40 0.08 -4.55
CA ARG A 199 -17.98 -0.10 -4.23
C ARG A 199 -17.71 -1.48 -3.63
N LEU A 200 -18.57 -1.95 -2.73
CA LEU A 200 -18.42 -3.28 -2.12
C LEU A 200 -18.54 -4.39 -3.17
N ARG A 201 -19.50 -4.28 -4.10
CA ARG A 201 -19.68 -5.23 -5.20
C ARG A 201 -18.49 -5.23 -6.15
N GLU A 202 -17.94 -4.06 -6.46
CA GLU A 202 -16.72 -3.93 -7.27
C GLU A 202 -15.54 -4.68 -6.64
N ILE A 203 -15.30 -4.48 -5.34
CA ILE A 203 -14.25 -5.20 -4.60
C ILE A 203 -14.49 -6.71 -4.63
N CYS A 204 -15.72 -7.15 -4.36
CA CYS A 204 -16.04 -8.58 -4.38
C CYS A 204 -15.80 -9.21 -5.76
N LYS A 205 -16.17 -8.49 -6.84
CA LYS A 205 -15.96 -8.93 -8.21
C LYS A 205 -14.46 -9.02 -8.56
N ASP A 206 -13.67 -8.03 -8.18
CA ASP A 206 -12.21 -8.07 -8.39
C ASP A 206 -11.56 -9.21 -7.58
N LEU A 207 -11.98 -9.44 -6.34
CA LEU A 207 -11.38 -10.48 -5.50
C LEU A 207 -11.78 -11.90 -5.91
N LEU A 208 -12.97 -12.08 -6.46
CA LEU A 208 -13.46 -13.37 -6.94
C LEU A 208 -12.77 -13.79 -8.24
N GLY A 209 -12.69 -12.84 -9.19
CA GLY A 209 -12.23 -13.09 -10.55
C GLY A 209 -13.24 -13.84 -11.42
N PRO A 210 -12.84 -14.23 -12.64
CA PRO A 210 -13.68 -15.00 -13.53
C PRO A 210 -13.93 -16.42 -12.98
N VAL A 211 -15.19 -16.85 -13.02
CA VAL A 211 -15.61 -18.21 -12.60
C VAL A 211 -15.32 -19.26 -13.68
N HIS A 212 -15.22 -18.82 -14.95
CA HIS A 212 -14.85 -19.63 -16.09
C HIS A 212 -13.53 -19.13 -16.67
N TYR A 213 -12.57 -20.03 -16.92
CA TYR A 213 -11.35 -19.71 -17.66
C TYR A 213 -11.74 -19.30 -19.09
N SER A 214 -11.84 -18.00 -19.35
CA SER A 214 -11.79 -17.47 -20.69
C SER A 214 -10.33 -17.22 -21.03
N THR A 215 -9.87 -17.70 -22.20
CA THR A 215 -8.50 -17.63 -22.71
C THR A 215 -7.97 -16.20 -22.98
N GLY A 216 -8.60 -15.18 -22.39
CA GLY A 216 -8.20 -13.77 -22.45
C GLY A 216 -8.47 -12.98 -21.16
N SER A 217 -8.76 -13.63 -20.03
CA SER A 217 -8.91 -12.90 -18.77
C SER A 217 -7.53 -12.48 -18.23
N GLN A 218 -7.31 -11.17 -18.13
CA GLN A 218 -6.12 -10.55 -17.50
C GLN A 218 -6.18 -10.57 -15.96
N TRP A 219 -7.05 -11.39 -15.38
CA TRP A 219 -7.24 -11.40 -13.93
C TRP A 219 -6.10 -12.15 -13.23
N GLU A 220 -5.43 -11.44 -12.32
CA GLU A 220 -4.40 -12.03 -11.47
C GLU A 220 -5.01 -12.61 -10.19
N SER A 221 -4.69 -13.87 -9.88
CA SER A 221 -5.21 -14.58 -8.71
C SER A 221 -4.63 -14.09 -7.38
N THR A 222 -3.56 -13.31 -7.42
CA THR A 222 -2.81 -12.82 -6.26
C THR A 222 -2.65 -11.32 -6.30
N VAL A 223 -2.69 -10.68 -5.13
CA VAL A 223 -2.42 -9.25 -4.93
C VAL A 223 -1.46 -9.11 -3.76
N VAL A 224 -0.30 -8.46 -3.97
CA VAL A 224 0.77 -8.32 -2.96
C VAL A 224 1.13 -9.66 -2.29
N GLY A 225 1.18 -10.74 -3.08
CA GLY A 225 1.49 -12.09 -2.59
C GLY A 225 0.36 -12.79 -1.80
N LEU A 226 -0.80 -12.16 -1.63
CA LEU A 226 -1.99 -12.76 -1.01
C LEU A 226 -2.94 -13.28 -2.09
N ARG A 227 -3.62 -14.40 -1.83
CA ARG A 227 -4.65 -14.91 -2.77
C ARG A 227 -5.92 -14.09 -2.64
N LYS A 228 -6.37 -13.50 -3.75
CA LYS A 228 -7.57 -12.63 -3.77
C LYS A 228 -8.82 -13.33 -3.21
N ARG A 229 -9.00 -14.62 -3.55
CA ARG A 229 -10.13 -15.42 -3.07
C ARG A 229 -10.06 -15.76 -1.57
N GLU A 230 -8.86 -15.80 -0.98
CA GLU A 230 -8.72 -15.95 0.47
C GLU A 230 -9.13 -14.66 1.19
N LEU A 231 -8.74 -13.50 0.65
CA LEU A 231 -9.24 -12.20 1.13
C LEU A 231 -10.76 -12.10 1.04
N LEU A 232 -11.37 -12.56 -0.06
CA LEU A 232 -12.83 -12.58 -0.20
C LEU A 232 -13.49 -13.44 0.88
N LYS A 233 -12.95 -14.62 1.18
CA LYS A 233 -13.46 -15.49 2.26
C LYS A 233 -13.42 -14.83 3.64
N GLU A 234 -12.43 -13.98 3.89
CA GLU A 234 -12.36 -13.21 5.14
C GLU A 234 -13.33 -12.05 5.20
N LEU A 235 -13.69 -11.48 4.04
CA LEU A 235 -14.66 -10.40 3.91
C LEU A 235 -16.11 -10.87 4.04
N LEU A 236 -16.42 -12.07 3.56
CA LEU A 236 -17.79 -12.61 3.55
C LEU A 236 -18.48 -12.62 4.92
N PRO A 237 -17.84 -13.03 6.03
CA PRO A 237 -18.43 -12.94 7.36
C PRO A 237 -18.83 -11.51 7.76
N VAL A 238 -18.09 -10.49 7.32
CA VAL A 238 -18.41 -9.08 7.57
C VAL A 238 -19.63 -8.67 6.75
N ILE A 239 -19.67 -9.03 5.47
CA ILE A 239 -20.78 -8.71 4.57
C ILE A 239 -22.07 -9.39 5.06
N GLY A 240 -21.99 -10.65 5.49
CA GLY A 240 -23.12 -11.44 5.97
C GLY A 240 -23.75 -10.94 7.29
N GLN A 241 -23.04 -10.12 8.08
CA GLN A 241 -23.60 -9.51 9.30
C GLN A 241 -24.69 -8.47 9.00
N ASN A 242 -24.71 -7.90 7.80
CA ASN A 242 -25.68 -6.89 7.41
C ASN A 242 -26.74 -7.49 6.48
N LEU A 243 -28.01 -7.45 6.90
CA LEU A 243 -29.15 -7.98 6.15
C LEU A 243 -29.29 -7.37 4.75
N ARG A 244 -28.83 -6.12 4.55
CA ARG A 244 -28.87 -5.43 3.25
C ARG A 244 -28.02 -6.15 2.19
N PHE A 245 -26.94 -6.81 2.59
CA PHE A 245 -25.98 -7.43 1.67
C PHE A 245 -26.12 -8.95 1.56
N GLN A 246 -27.19 -9.54 2.09
CA GLN A 246 -27.43 -10.99 2.04
C GLN A 246 -27.43 -11.57 0.62
N ARG A 247 -27.97 -10.83 -0.35
CA ARG A 247 -27.94 -11.24 -1.76
C ARG A 247 -26.51 -11.28 -2.31
N LEU A 248 -25.71 -10.24 -2.04
CA LEU A 248 -24.32 -10.17 -2.48
C LEU A 248 -23.48 -11.27 -1.81
N PHE A 249 -23.70 -11.51 -0.52
CA PHE A 249 -23.06 -12.59 0.23
C PHE A 249 -23.35 -13.96 -0.41
N THR A 250 -24.62 -14.25 -0.67
CA THR A 250 -25.05 -15.53 -1.25
C THR A 250 -24.43 -15.74 -2.63
N GLU A 251 -24.48 -14.71 -3.50
CA GLU A 251 -23.89 -14.74 -4.85
C GLU A 251 -22.38 -15.03 -4.81
N CYS A 252 -21.64 -14.35 -3.92
CA CYS A 252 -20.19 -14.56 -3.79
C CYS A 252 -19.85 -15.93 -3.19
N GLN A 253 -20.63 -16.40 -2.22
CA GLN A 253 -20.44 -17.69 -1.56
C GLN A 253 -20.68 -18.84 -2.54
N GLU A 254 -21.78 -18.81 -3.30
CA GLU A 254 -22.09 -19.81 -4.33
C GLU A 254 -20.99 -19.89 -5.39
N GLN A 255 -20.52 -18.74 -5.88
CA GLN A 255 -19.44 -18.69 -6.88
C GLN A 255 -18.11 -19.20 -6.34
N LEU A 256 -17.79 -18.95 -5.07
CA LEU A 256 -16.60 -19.50 -4.43
C LEU A 256 -16.69 -21.01 -4.23
N ASP A 257 -17.88 -21.54 -3.90
CA ASP A 257 -18.09 -22.98 -3.68
C ASP A 257 -17.99 -23.75 -5.01
N ILE A 258 -18.53 -23.23 -6.11
CA ILE A 258 -18.36 -23.78 -7.46
C ILE A 258 -16.88 -23.90 -7.86
N LEU A 259 -16.05 -22.96 -7.40
CA LEU A 259 -14.62 -22.93 -7.67
C LEU A 259 -13.80 -23.83 -6.75
N ARG A 260 -14.39 -24.33 -5.65
CA ARG A 260 -13.76 -25.28 -4.73
C ARG A 260 -13.92 -26.73 -5.19
N ASP A 261 -14.99 -27.01 -5.91
CA ASP A 261 -15.33 -28.34 -6.44
C ASP A 261 -14.60 -28.68 -7.77
N LYS A 262 -13.65 -27.84 -8.20
CA LYS A 262 -12.78 -28.04 -9.36
C LYS A 262 -11.32 -28.14 -8.94
#